data_AF-A0A0S4MPF9-F1
#
_entry.id   AF-A0A0S4MPF9-F1
#
_cell.length_a   1.000
_cell.length_b   1.000
_cell.length_c   1.000
_cell.angle_alpha   90.00
_cell.angle_beta   90.00
_cell.angle_gamma   90.00
#
_symmetry.space_group_name_H-M   'P 1'
#
loop_
_entity.id
_entity.type
_entity.pdbx_description
1 polymer ?
#
loop_
_entity_poly.entity_id
_entity_poly.type
_entity_poly.pdbx_seq_one_letter_code
_entity_poly.pdbx_strand_id
1 'polypeptide(L)'
;MKRLFLPILFIFIIGFSNSQEIDCKVTVNFEQLPPQNKADLSDFAEKIQRYINNYKWTNVDLGGEKIQCTMNIFFTSASGNNYQAQIFIGSQRKIYDSDKSTAILRILDDKVDFVYDKNAPLYHDEFRFDPLLSLIDFYVYIIIGYDFDTYEPFGGTEFFEKAFRICTNAQSSKFSRGWQRVASGYSRYNLINELLDPKYSDFRKAMYNYHYNGLDIMQKQPDEAIATIDSVIDVMLNIKNNINQTSTLVKLFFDAKYLELVEIFRNAKNKETYFRKLILADPSHQTTYLEHMKD
;
A
#
# COMPACT_ATOMS: atom_id res chain seq x y z
N MET A 1 -26.59 -51.27 42.72
CA MET A 1 -25.13 -51.03 42.67
C MET A 1 -24.86 -49.98 41.59
N LYS A 2 -23.94 -49.05 41.88
CA LYS A 2 -23.85 -47.68 41.37
C LYS A 2 -23.65 -47.62 39.84
N ARG A 3 -24.55 -46.95 39.11
CA ARG A 3 -24.33 -46.55 37.71
C ARG A 3 -23.42 -45.33 37.71
N LEU A 4 -22.15 -45.53 37.35
CA LEU A 4 -21.17 -44.47 37.18
C LEU A 4 -21.58 -43.61 35.97
N PHE A 5 -22.04 -42.38 36.22
CA PHE A 5 -22.12 -41.35 35.19
C PHE A 5 -20.71 -40.82 34.95
N LEU A 6 -20.14 -41.10 33.78
CA LEU A 6 -18.90 -40.46 33.32
C LEU A 6 -19.30 -39.11 32.70
N PRO A 7 -18.82 -37.95 33.21
CA PRO A 7 -19.04 -36.70 32.51
C PRO A 7 -18.12 -36.66 31.28
N ILE A 8 -18.72 -36.61 30.10
CA ILE A 8 -18.02 -36.34 28.84
C ILE A 8 -17.50 -34.90 28.92
N LEU A 9 -16.20 -34.77 29.12
CA LEU A 9 -15.47 -33.50 29.08
C LEU A 9 -15.44 -33.03 27.62
N PHE A 10 -16.33 -32.12 27.26
CA PHE A 10 -16.33 -31.45 25.96
C PHE A 10 -15.14 -30.48 25.93
N ILE A 11 -14.00 -30.95 25.44
CA ILE A 11 -12.84 -30.10 25.17
C ILE A 11 -13.19 -29.26 23.94
N PHE A 12 -13.56 -28.00 24.17
CA PHE A 12 -13.63 -26.98 23.13
C PHE A 12 -12.20 -26.70 22.68
N ILE A 13 -11.76 -27.36 21.60
CA ILE A 13 -10.55 -26.95 20.89
C ILE A 13 -10.93 -25.65 20.18
N ILE A 14 -10.68 -24.51 20.83
CA ILE A 14 -10.66 -23.22 20.15
C ILE A 14 -9.44 -23.29 19.23
N GLY A 15 -9.68 -23.67 17.97
CA GLY A 15 -8.68 -23.53 16.93
C GLY A 15 -8.42 -22.04 16.76
N PHE A 16 -7.27 -21.58 17.24
CA PHE A 16 -6.74 -20.28 16.83
C PHE A 16 -6.45 -20.39 15.34
N SER A 17 -7.41 -19.95 14.51
CA SER A 17 -7.16 -19.69 13.10
C SER A 17 -6.12 -18.58 13.05
N ASN A 18 -4.87 -18.98 12.79
CA ASN A 18 -3.81 -18.06 12.36
C ASN A 18 -4.21 -17.57 10.96
N SER A 19 -5.16 -16.65 10.89
CA SER A 19 -5.43 -15.94 9.64
C SER A 19 -4.25 -15.02 9.41
N GLN A 20 -3.34 -15.41 8.53
CA GLN A 20 -2.31 -14.50 8.04
C GLN A 20 -3.01 -13.35 7.33
N GLU A 21 -2.80 -12.12 7.78
CA GLU A 21 -3.56 -10.96 7.34
C GLU A 21 -3.11 -10.44 5.98
N ILE A 22 -1.88 -10.78 5.59
CA ILE A 22 -1.25 -10.34 4.36
C ILE A 22 -0.78 -11.54 3.52
N ASP A 23 -0.88 -11.39 2.21
CA ASP A 23 -0.29 -12.28 1.22
C ASP A 23 0.60 -11.46 0.29
N CYS A 24 1.85 -11.28 0.70
CA CYS A 24 2.85 -10.56 -0.06
C CYS A 24 3.64 -11.53 -0.94
N LYS A 25 3.70 -11.25 -2.24
CA LYS A 25 4.65 -11.90 -3.16
C LYS A 25 5.90 -11.04 -3.32
N VAL A 26 7.06 -11.58 -2.95
CA VAL A 26 8.35 -10.88 -3.08
C VAL A 26 9.11 -11.42 -4.27
N THR A 27 9.59 -10.53 -5.14
CA THR A 27 10.53 -10.88 -6.21
C THR A 27 11.76 -9.99 -6.16
N VAL A 28 12.88 -10.50 -6.66
CA VAL A 28 14.16 -9.80 -6.66
C VAL A 28 14.80 -9.89 -8.04
N ASN A 29 15.47 -8.82 -8.44
CA ASN A 29 16.41 -8.83 -9.54
C ASN A 29 17.74 -8.27 -9.03
N PHE A 30 18.79 -9.07 -9.15
CA PHE A 30 20.16 -8.69 -8.76
C PHE A 30 21.15 -8.93 -9.91
N GLU A 31 20.69 -8.90 -11.16
CA GLU A 31 21.52 -9.18 -12.34
C GLU A 31 22.67 -8.18 -12.50
N GLN A 32 22.48 -6.95 -12.04
CA GLN A 32 23.48 -5.88 -12.10
C GLN A 32 24.60 -6.03 -11.04
N LEU A 33 24.46 -6.95 -10.08
CA LEU A 33 25.42 -7.08 -9.00
C LEU A 33 26.64 -7.97 -9.34
N PRO A 34 27.76 -7.82 -8.61
CA PRO A 34 28.90 -8.74 -8.69
C PRO A 34 28.50 -10.18 -8.31
N PRO A 35 29.19 -11.22 -8.85
CA PRO A 35 28.85 -12.62 -8.61
C PRO A 35 28.74 -13.01 -7.13
N GLN A 36 29.61 -12.47 -6.27
CA GLN A 36 29.59 -12.74 -4.84
C GLN A 36 28.28 -12.27 -4.19
N ASN A 37 27.88 -11.02 -4.42
CA ASN A 37 26.63 -10.47 -3.88
C ASN A 37 25.38 -11.20 -4.40
N LYS A 38 25.42 -11.68 -5.66
CA LYS A 38 24.33 -12.53 -6.19
C LYS A 38 24.19 -13.83 -5.39
N ALA A 39 25.31 -14.48 -5.07
CA ALA A 39 25.30 -15.69 -4.24
C ALA A 39 24.77 -15.39 -2.83
N ASP A 40 25.13 -14.24 -2.27
CA ASP A 40 24.67 -13.82 -0.93
C ASP A 40 23.18 -13.45 -0.88
N LEU A 41 22.56 -13.11 -2.01
CA LEU A 41 21.12 -12.81 -2.12
C LEU A 41 20.26 -13.97 -2.62
N SER A 42 20.84 -15.16 -2.80
CA SER A 42 20.15 -16.31 -3.42
C SER A 42 18.86 -16.73 -2.74
N ASP A 43 18.75 -16.56 -1.42
CA ASP A 43 17.55 -16.86 -0.62
C ASP A 43 16.81 -15.62 -0.09
N PHE A 44 17.22 -14.42 -0.52
CA PHE A 44 16.72 -13.15 0.02
C PHE A 44 15.21 -13.00 -0.17
N ALA A 45 14.70 -13.24 -1.38
CA ALA A 45 13.27 -13.08 -1.68
C ALA A 45 12.40 -13.99 -0.79
N GLU A 46 12.80 -15.26 -0.63
CA GLU A 46 12.07 -16.21 0.21
C GLU A 46 12.09 -15.80 1.69
N LYS A 47 13.24 -15.34 2.19
CA LYS A 47 13.38 -14.86 3.57
C LYS A 47 12.49 -13.65 3.86
N ILE A 48 12.49 -12.65 2.97
CA ILE A 48 11.67 -11.45 3.13
C ILE A 48 10.19 -11.79 3.00
N GLN A 49 9.81 -12.63 2.04
CA GLN A 49 8.42 -13.08 1.89
C GLN A 49 7.93 -13.81 3.15
N ARG A 50 8.75 -14.70 3.69
CA ARG A 50 8.45 -15.45 4.92
C ARG A 50 8.33 -14.52 6.12
N TYR A 51 9.22 -13.54 6.22
CA TYR A 51 9.19 -12.52 7.28
C TYR A 51 7.87 -11.74 7.24
N ILE A 52 7.45 -11.25 6.06
CA ILE A 52 6.21 -10.49 5.90
C ILE A 52 4.98 -11.37 6.20
N ASN A 53 4.88 -12.55 5.58
CA ASN A 53 3.64 -13.34 5.59
C ASN A 53 3.44 -14.17 6.87
N ASN A 54 4.48 -14.36 7.69
CA ASN A 54 4.37 -15.11 8.94
C ASN A 54 4.32 -14.22 10.19
N TYR A 55 4.60 -12.91 10.04
CA TYR A 55 4.44 -11.98 11.15
C TYR A 55 2.98 -11.54 11.29
N LYS A 56 2.53 -11.35 12.53
CA LYS A 56 1.17 -10.89 12.85
C LYS A 56 1.16 -9.36 12.94
N TRP A 57 0.69 -8.69 11.89
CA TRP A 57 0.77 -7.22 11.77
C TRP A 57 -0.37 -6.48 12.47
N THR A 58 -1.51 -7.13 12.65
CA THR A 58 -2.71 -6.55 13.28
C THR A 58 -3.40 -7.59 14.14
N ASN A 59 -4.24 -7.15 15.09
CA ASN A 59 -5.10 -8.03 15.87
C ASN A 59 -6.51 -8.13 15.30
N VAL A 60 -6.80 -7.44 14.20
CA VAL A 60 -8.11 -7.45 13.55
C VAL A 60 -8.26 -8.71 12.71
N ASP A 61 -9.38 -9.40 12.88
CA ASP A 61 -9.74 -10.56 12.07
C ASP A 61 -10.32 -10.09 10.72
N LEU A 62 -9.62 -10.40 9.62
CA LEU A 62 -10.06 -10.09 8.26
C LEU A 62 -11.04 -11.13 7.68
N GLY A 63 -11.56 -12.05 8.49
CA GLY A 63 -12.57 -13.01 8.07
C GLY A 63 -12.06 -14.00 7.00
N GLY A 64 -10.74 -14.18 6.93
CA GLY A 64 -10.06 -15.06 5.97
C GLY A 64 -9.68 -14.42 4.63
N GLU A 65 -10.07 -13.17 4.36
CA GLU A 65 -9.54 -12.43 3.20
C GLU A 65 -8.18 -11.83 3.55
N LYS A 66 -7.15 -12.17 2.77
CA LYS A 66 -5.80 -11.64 2.95
C LYS A 66 -5.58 -10.41 2.07
N ILE A 67 -4.92 -9.39 2.61
CA ILE A 67 -4.47 -8.24 1.84
C ILE A 67 -3.45 -8.71 0.79
N GLN A 68 -3.80 -8.58 -0.48
CA GLN A 68 -2.98 -9.03 -1.59
C GLN A 68 -1.98 -7.94 -1.97
N CYS A 69 -0.68 -8.24 -1.90
CA CYS A 69 0.34 -7.27 -2.26
C CYS A 69 1.57 -7.90 -2.92
N THR A 70 2.37 -7.03 -3.54
CA THR A 70 3.59 -7.40 -4.25
C THR A 70 4.71 -6.45 -3.88
N MET A 71 5.91 -6.99 -3.74
CA MET A 71 7.14 -6.24 -3.50
C MET A 71 8.21 -6.75 -4.48
N ASN A 72 8.59 -5.91 -5.44
CA ASN A 72 9.63 -6.23 -6.40
C ASN A 72 10.85 -5.38 -6.09
N ILE A 73 11.98 -6.02 -5.81
CA ILE A 73 13.21 -5.37 -5.36
C ILE A 73 14.25 -5.51 -6.46
N PHE A 74 14.62 -4.39 -7.07
CA PHE A 74 15.64 -4.32 -8.11
C PHE A 74 16.94 -3.77 -7.52
N PHE A 75 17.94 -4.63 -7.32
CA PHE A 75 19.23 -4.23 -6.78
C PHE A 75 20.06 -3.50 -7.83
N THR A 76 20.50 -2.29 -7.51
CA THR A 76 21.24 -1.41 -8.42
C THR A 76 22.73 -1.36 -8.13
N SER A 77 23.15 -1.51 -6.88
CA SER A 77 24.56 -1.60 -6.51
C SER A 77 24.78 -2.35 -5.21
N ALA A 78 26.00 -2.82 -5.00
CA ALA A 78 26.43 -3.45 -3.76
C ALA A 78 27.88 -3.08 -3.41
N SER A 79 28.16 -2.90 -2.13
CA SER A 79 29.50 -2.68 -1.58
C SER A 79 29.63 -3.41 -0.24
N GLY A 80 30.29 -4.58 -0.29
CA GLY A 80 30.26 -5.54 0.82
C GLY A 80 28.81 -5.96 1.10
N ASN A 81 28.36 -5.76 2.33
CA ASN A 81 26.99 -6.05 2.77
C ASN A 81 26.03 -4.87 2.63
N ASN A 82 26.46 -3.74 2.06
CA ASN A 82 25.60 -2.60 1.78
C ASN A 82 25.00 -2.76 0.38
N TYR A 83 23.69 -2.60 0.28
CA TYR A 83 22.94 -2.72 -0.96
C TYR A 83 22.20 -1.42 -1.25
N GLN A 84 22.13 -1.04 -2.52
CA GLN A 84 21.18 -0.06 -3.01
C GLN A 84 20.20 -0.74 -3.95
N ALA A 85 18.96 -0.29 -3.91
CA ALA A 85 17.90 -0.88 -4.71
C ALA A 85 16.86 0.18 -5.13
N GLN A 86 16.02 -0.25 -6.06
CA GLN A 86 14.73 0.34 -6.34
C GLN A 86 13.66 -0.68 -5.93
N ILE A 87 12.61 -0.24 -5.27
CA ILE A 87 11.50 -1.11 -4.84
C ILE A 87 10.21 -0.64 -5.51
N PHE A 88 9.49 -1.59 -6.11
CA PHE A 88 8.09 -1.40 -6.49
C PHE A 88 7.20 -2.10 -5.46
N ILE A 89 6.24 -1.36 -4.92
CA ILE A 89 5.20 -1.87 -4.02
C ILE A 89 3.84 -1.73 -4.70
N GLY A 90 3.07 -2.80 -4.71
CA GLY A 90 1.69 -2.79 -5.15
C GLY A 90 0.77 -3.49 -4.16
N SER A 91 -0.44 -2.96 -3.95
CA SER A 91 -1.50 -3.66 -3.23
C SER A 91 -2.83 -3.56 -3.96
N GLN A 92 -3.70 -4.54 -3.71
CA GLN A 92 -5.04 -4.60 -4.29
C GLN A 92 -6.01 -5.25 -3.31
N ARG A 93 -7.29 -4.94 -3.49
CA ARG A 93 -8.41 -5.59 -2.81
C ARG A 93 -9.45 -6.06 -3.81
N LYS A 94 -10.32 -6.97 -3.39
CA LYS A 94 -11.50 -7.31 -4.18
C LYS A 94 -12.52 -6.19 -4.13
N ILE A 95 -13.25 -6.04 -5.24
CA ILE A 95 -14.46 -5.23 -5.26
C ILE A 95 -15.59 -6.09 -4.69
N TYR A 96 -16.41 -5.53 -3.80
CA TYR A 96 -17.51 -6.26 -3.18
C TYR A 96 -18.45 -6.85 -4.26
N ASP A 97 -18.90 -8.09 -4.05
CA ASP A 97 -19.83 -8.79 -4.94
C ASP A 97 -19.31 -8.90 -6.40
N SER A 98 -17.99 -9.00 -6.58
CA SER A 98 -17.33 -9.03 -7.88
C SER A 98 -16.12 -9.95 -7.91
N ASP A 99 -15.88 -10.59 -9.06
CA ASP A 99 -14.63 -11.33 -9.32
C ASP A 99 -13.45 -10.42 -9.65
N LYS A 100 -13.69 -9.11 -9.79
CA LYS A 100 -12.67 -8.11 -10.10
C LYS A 100 -11.98 -7.61 -8.83
N SER A 101 -10.68 -7.34 -8.95
CA SER A 101 -9.90 -6.60 -7.96
C SER A 101 -9.58 -5.20 -8.45
N THR A 102 -9.34 -4.30 -7.50
CA THR A 102 -8.91 -2.92 -7.75
C THR A 102 -7.57 -2.66 -7.08
N ALA A 103 -6.66 -1.99 -7.79
CA ALA A 103 -5.36 -1.61 -7.24
C ALA A 103 -5.54 -0.46 -6.24
N ILE A 104 -5.09 -0.63 -5.00
CA ILE A 104 -5.17 0.44 -3.98
C ILE A 104 -3.93 1.34 -4.07
N LEU A 105 -2.76 0.73 -4.20
CA LEU A 105 -1.48 1.41 -4.08
C LEU A 105 -0.50 0.94 -5.15
N ARG A 106 0.27 1.88 -5.70
CA ARG A 106 1.41 1.61 -6.60
C ARG A 106 2.53 2.60 -6.28
N ILE A 107 3.56 2.15 -5.57
CA ILE A 107 4.72 2.98 -5.20
C ILE A 107 5.96 2.50 -5.96
N LEU A 108 6.73 3.45 -6.47
CA LEU A 108 8.09 3.23 -6.94
C LEU A 108 9.05 4.05 -6.07
N ASP A 109 9.87 3.38 -5.29
CA ASP A 109 10.91 4.00 -4.47
C ASP A 109 12.29 3.69 -5.02
N ASP A 110 12.99 4.72 -5.49
CA ASP A 110 14.32 4.67 -6.09
C ASP A 110 15.45 5.09 -5.11
N LYS A 111 15.11 5.28 -3.84
CA LYS A 111 15.98 5.78 -2.78
C LYS A 111 16.02 4.78 -1.62
N VAL A 112 16.42 3.55 -1.94
CA VAL A 112 16.58 2.48 -0.98
C VAL A 112 18.05 2.11 -0.82
N ASP A 113 18.49 2.11 0.44
CA ASP A 113 19.78 1.61 0.87
C ASP A 113 19.65 0.91 2.23
N PHE A 114 20.28 -0.24 2.35
CA PHE A 114 20.26 -1.04 3.58
C PHE A 114 21.49 -1.94 3.66
N VAL A 115 21.70 -2.53 4.84
CA VAL A 115 22.66 -3.62 5.04
C VAL A 115 21.92 -4.93 5.11
N TYR A 116 22.48 -5.98 4.50
CA TYR A 116 21.98 -7.34 4.60
C TYR A 116 23.12 -8.34 4.79
N ASP A 117 22.93 -9.24 5.76
CA ASP A 117 23.78 -10.41 5.97
C ASP A 117 22.91 -11.65 5.85
N LYS A 118 23.26 -12.55 4.93
CA LYS A 118 22.51 -13.78 4.67
C LYS A 118 22.42 -14.72 5.87
N ASN A 119 23.37 -14.64 6.80
CA ASN A 119 23.41 -15.49 7.98
C ASN A 119 22.68 -14.86 9.18
N ALA A 120 22.32 -13.58 9.10
CA ALA A 120 21.61 -12.91 10.17
C ALA A 120 20.14 -13.36 10.20
N PRO A 121 19.58 -13.68 11.38
CA PRO A 121 18.16 -13.96 11.51
C PRO A 121 17.35 -12.67 11.29
N LEU A 122 16.20 -12.80 10.62
CA LEU A 122 15.24 -11.72 10.47
C LEU A 122 14.24 -11.80 11.63
N TYR A 123 14.39 -10.92 12.62
CA TYR A 123 13.49 -10.83 13.78
C TYR A 123 12.84 -9.46 13.81
N HIS A 124 11.52 -9.42 13.90
CA HIS A 124 10.75 -8.19 13.98
C HIS A 124 10.95 -7.53 15.36
N ASP A 125 11.34 -6.26 15.38
CA ASP A 125 11.52 -5.47 16.59
C ASP A 125 11.01 -4.04 16.38
N GLU A 126 9.83 -3.74 16.91
CA GLU A 126 9.18 -2.43 16.76
C GLU A 126 9.93 -1.26 17.45
N PHE A 127 10.89 -1.57 18.33
CA PHE A 127 11.62 -0.57 19.12
C PHE A 127 13.01 -0.27 18.56
N ARG A 128 13.50 -1.10 17.63
CA ARG A 128 14.83 -0.96 17.06
C ARG A 128 14.74 -0.70 15.56
N PHE A 129 15.40 0.37 15.11
CA PHE A 129 15.59 0.60 13.70
C PHE A 129 16.60 -0.39 13.11
N ASP A 130 16.15 -1.18 12.15
CA ASP A 130 16.96 -2.00 11.26
C ASP A 130 16.78 -1.50 9.82
N PRO A 131 17.85 -1.16 9.08
CA PRO A 131 17.70 -0.53 7.77
C PRO A 131 16.88 -1.34 6.76
N LEU A 132 16.96 -2.67 6.80
CA LEU A 132 16.20 -3.54 5.92
C LEU A 132 14.82 -3.81 6.51
N LEU A 133 14.74 -4.34 7.72
CA LEU A 133 13.46 -4.77 8.29
C LEU A 133 12.54 -3.58 8.52
N SER A 134 13.01 -2.46 9.08
CA SER A 134 12.17 -1.28 9.25
C SER A 134 11.70 -0.69 7.91
N LEU A 135 12.48 -0.80 6.83
CA LEU A 135 12.01 -0.41 5.49
C LEU A 135 10.86 -1.31 5.01
N ILE A 136 10.96 -2.62 5.22
CA ILE A 136 9.90 -3.58 4.89
C ILE A 136 8.66 -3.30 5.73
N ASP A 137 8.83 -3.18 7.05
CA ASP A 137 7.77 -2.89 8.01
C ASP A 137 7.03 -1.59 7.65
N PHE A 138 7.76 -0.54 7.25
CA PHE A 138 7.17 0.71 6.78
C PHE A 138 6.18 0.46 5.64
N TYR A 139 6.57 -0.27 4.59
CA TYR A 139 5.65 -0.52 3.48
C TYR A 139 4.51 -1.45 3.84
N VAL A 140 4.73 -2.44 4.71
CA VAL A 140 3.64 -3.29 5.19
C VAL A 140 2.61 -2.45 5.96
N TYR A 141 3.05 -1.57 6.85
CA TYR A 141 2.15 -0.66 7.55
C TYR A 141 1.44 0.34 6.62
N ILE A 142 2.12 0.84 5.58
CA ILE A 142 1.48 1.65 4.54
C ILE A 142 0.39 0.83 3.82
N ILE A 143 0.68 -0.40 3.39
CA ILE A 143 -0.26 -1.28 2.70
C ILE A 143 -1.50 -1.53 3.56
N ILE A 144 -1.31 -1.93 4.82
CA ILE A 144 -2.41 -2.25 5.74
C ILE A 144 -3.23 -0.99 6.05
N GLY A 145 -2.56 0.14 6.30
CA GLY A 145 -3.26 1.39 6.58
C GLY A 145 -4.14 1.84 5.41
N TYR A 146 -3.63 1.75 4.18
CA TYR A 146 -4.43 2.04 2.99
C TYR A 146 -5.60 1.08 2.80
N ASP A 147 -5.38 -0.22 3.04
CA ASP A 147 -6.42 -1.23 2.95
C ASP A 147 -7.57 -0.93 3.91
N PHE A 148 -7.27 -0.66 5.18
CA PHE A 148 -8.27 -0.33 6.20
C PHE A 148 -9.03 0.96 5.86
N ASP A 149 -8.34 1.99 5.37
CA ASP A 149 -8.97 3.23 4.91
C ASP A 149 -9.94 3.01 3.73
N THR A 150 -9.85 1.89 3.00
CA THR A 150 -10.83 1.56 1.96
C THR A 150 -12.13 0.98 2.50
N TYR A 151 -12.15 0.46 3.73
CA TYR A 151 -13.32 -0.15 4.37
C TYR A 151 -13.94 0.74 5.46
N GLU A 152 -13.17 1.62 6.08
CA GLU A 152 -13.64 2.54 7.11
C GLU A 152 -12.88 3.88 7.02
N PRO A 153 -13.55 5.04 7.14
CA PRO A 153 -12.86 6.31 7.24
C PRO A 153 -11.85 6.30 8.39
N PHE A 154 -10.59 6.57 8.05
CA PHE A 154 -9.47 6.61 9.00
C PHE A 154 -9.10 5.29 9.69
N GLY A 155 -9.62 4.14 9.21
CA GLY A 155 -9.30 2.82 9.77
C GLY A 155 -7.80 2.51 9.80
N GLY A 156 -7.01 3.11 8.91
CA GLY A 156 -5.56 2.88 8.82
C GLY A 156 -4.67 3.63 9.81
N THR A 157 -5.25 4.44 10.71
CA THR A 157 -4.48 5.44 11.50
C THR A 157 -3.37 4.80 12.35
N GLU A 158 -3.67 3.70 13.04
CA GLU A 158 -2.69 2.98 13.87
C GLU A 158 -1.45 2.57 13.06
N PHE A 159 -1.65 2.06 11.84
CA PHE A 159 -0.55 1.59 10.99
C PHE A 159 0.27 2.75 10.44
N PHE A 160 -0.37 3.85 10.06
CA PHE A 160 0.34 5.05 9.64
C PHE A 160 1.17 5.64 10.79
N GLU A 161 0.70 5.65 12.03
CA GLU A 161 1.50 6.08 13.17
C GLU A 161 2.74 5.19 13.41
N LYS A 162 2.61 3.87 13.23
CA LYS A 162 3.77 2.94 13.27
C LYS A 162 4.76 3.22 12.13
N ALA A 163 4.28 3.44 10.91
CA ALA A 163 5.12 3.83 9.77
C ALA A 163 5.82 5.18 10.01
N PHE A 164 5.14 6.14 10.65
CA PHE A 164 5.71 7.44 10.99
C PHE A 164 6.86 7.32 11.99
N ARG A 165 6.69 6.52 13.05
CA ARG A 165 7.78 6.21 14.00
C ARG A 165 9.02 5.66 13.31
N ILE A 166 8.85 4.70 12.39
CA ILE A 166 9.95 4.16 11.59
C ILE A 166 10.64 5.28 10.80
N CYS A 167 9.85 6.13 10.12
CA CYS A 167 10.39 7.25 9.35
C CYS A 167 11.21 8.20 10.23
N THR A 168 10.72 8.56 11.43
CA THR A 168 11.45 9.42 12.38
C THR A 168 12.77 8.78 12.81
N ASN A 169 12.77 7.49 13.13
CA ASN A 169 13.98 6.78 13.53
C ASN A 169 15.00 6.72 12.38
N ALA A 170 14.54 6.42 11.16
CA ALA A 170 15.37 6.31 9.97
C ALA A 170 16.10 7.61 9.63
N GLN A 171 15.46 8.76 9.85
CA GLN A 171 16.05 10.09 9.61
C GLN A 171 17.31 10.35 10.44
N SER A 172 17.38 9.80 11.66
CA SER A 172 18.54 9.95 12.54
C SER A 172 19.67 8.93 12.24
N SER A 173 19.39 7.97 11.36
CA SER A 173 20.31 6.89 11.02
C SER A 173 21.28 7.27 9.89
N LYS A 174 22.29 6.42 9.67
CA LYS A 174 23.19 6.51 8.51
C LYS A 174 22.50 6.13 7.18
N PHE A 175 21.32 5.52 7.24
CA PHE A 175 20.50 5.07 6.10
C PHE A 175 19.29 6.01 5.90
N SER A 176 19.54 7.32 5.94
CA SER A 176 18.48 8.35 5.92
C SER A 176 18.01 8.74 4.52
N ARG A 177 18.67 8.25 3.46
CA ARG A 177 18.26 8.51 2.08
C ARG A 177 16.85 7.96 1.86
N GLY A 178 16.00 8.74 1.18
CA GLY A 178 14.57 8.44 0.97
C GLY A 178 13.65 8.69 2.18
N TRP A 179 14.21 8.89 3.38
CA TRP A 179 13.46 9.19 4.61
C TRP A 179 13.39 10.69 4.94
N GLN A 180 13.93 11.54 4.08
CA GLN A 180 13.95 12.98 4.26
C GLN A 180 12.88 13.66 3.40
N ARG A 181 12.49 14.87 3.82
CA ARG A 181 11.61 15.72 3.02
C ARG A 181 12.28 16.05 1.70
N VAL A 182 11.53 15.90 0.61
CA VAL A 182 11.94 16.36 -0.72
C VAL A 182 10.97 17.42 -1.23
N ALA A 183 11.47 18.35 -2.04
CA ALA A 183 10.64 19.39 -2.65
C ALA A 183 9.77 18.85 -3.79
N SER A 184 10.27 17.82 -4.49
CA SER A 184 9.59 17.17 -5.61
C SER A 184 9.95 15.69 -5.67
N GLY A 185 9.05 14.90 -6.25
CA GLY A 185 9.17 13.45 -6.37
C GLY A 185 8.77 12.71 -5.09
N TYR A 186 8.86 11.39 -5.15
CA TYR A 186 8.50 10.52 -4.04
C TYR A 186 9.58 10.54 -2.94
N SER A 187 9.13 10.57 -1.69
CA SER A 187 9.90 10.13 -0.53
C SER A 187 8.96 9.52 0.51
N ARG A 188 9.50 8.59 1.31
CA ARG A 188 8.76 7.93 2.39
C ARG A 188 8.26 8.95 3.41
N TYR A 189 9.05 10.00 3.66
CA TYR A 189 8.67 11.11 4.53
C TYR A 189 7.46 11.90 4.03
N ASN A 190 7.48 12.35 2.77
CA ASN A 190 6.38 13.15 2.22
C ASN A 190 5.08 12.34 2.25
N LEU A 191 5.14 11.05 1.86
CA LEU A 191 4.00 10.14 1.93
C LEU A 191 3.40 10.08 3.34
N ILE A 192 4.21 9.70 4.34
CA ILE A 192 3.65 9.44 5.67
C ILE A 192 3.23 10.73 6.39
N ASN A 193 3.93 11.82 6.14
CA ASN A 193 3.58 13.11 6.73
C ASN A 193 2.27 13.65 6.13
N GLU A 194 2.06 13.52 4.82
CA GLU A 194 0.77 13.88 4.22
C GLU A 194 -0.36 12.98 4.73
N LEU A 195 -0.15 11.67 4.92
CA LEU A 195 -1.17 10.75 5.46
C LEU A 195 -1.67 11.13 6.87
N LEU A 196 -0.79 11.66 7.71
CA LEU A 196 -1.10 11.98 9.11
C LEU A 196 -1.44 13.46 9.34
N ASP A 197 -1.13 14.36 8.40
CA ASP A 197 -1.45 15.77 8.54
C ASP A 197 -2.97 16.00 8.37
N PRO A 198 -3.66 16.59 9.36
CA PRO A 198 -5.10 16.86 9.31
C PRO A 198 -5.57 17.66 8.07
N LYS A 199 -4.68 18.45 7.45
CA LYS A 199 -4.98 19.18 6.21
C LYS A 199 -5.35 18.23 5.06
N TYR A 200 -4.85 17.00 5.08
CA TYR A 200 -5.13 15.98 4.08
C TYR A 200 -6.19 14.97 4.56
N SER A 201 -6.87 15.21 5.68
CA SER A 201 -7.86 14.27 6.22
C SER A 201 -8.97 13.90 5.22
N ASP A 202 -9.35 14.82 4.34
CA ASP A 202 -10.33 14.55 3.28
C ASP A 202 -9.83 13.56 2.23
N PHE A 203 -8.51 13.44 2.01
CA PHE A 203 -7.94 12.38 1.17
C PHE A 203 -8.29 11.00 1.71
N ARG A 204 -8.12 10.78 3.02
CA ARG A 204 -8.37 9.47 3.65
C ARG A 204 -9.87 9.10 3.60
N LYS A 205 -10.75 10.08 3.81
CA LYS A 205 -12.20 9.89 3.56
C LYS A 205 -12.49 9.59 2.09
N ALA A 206 -11.78 10.23 1.17
CA ALA A 206 -11.94 10.00 -0.26
C ALA A 206 -11.51 8.58 -0.66
N MET A 207 -10.50 8.00 -0.01
CA MET A 207 -10.14 6.58 -0.20
C MET A 207 -11.29 5.65 0.19
N TYR A 208 -11.93 5.86 1.34
CA TYR A 208 -13.14 5.11 1.73
C TYR A 208 -14.27 5.31 0.71
N ASN A 209 -14.58 6.56 0.35
CA ASN A 209 -15.68 6.87 -0.56
C ASN A 209 -15.46 6.29 -1.96
N TYR A 210 -14.23 6.31 -2.47
CA TYR A 210 -13.90 5.76 -3.77
C TYR A 210 -14.15 4.25 -3.82
N HIS A 211 -13.70 3.52 -2.81
CA HIS A 211 -13.76 2.07 -2.79
C HIS A 211 -15.15 1.58 -2.31
N TYR A 212 -15.55 1.93 -1.09
CA TYR A 212 -16.76 1.39 -0.45
C TYR A 212 -18.04 2.05 -0.97
N ASN A 213 -18.08 3.38 -1.08
CA ASN A 213 -19.27 4.10 -1.58
C ASN A 213 -19.24 4.34 -3.10
N GLY A 214 -18.23 3.83 -3.80
CA GLY A 214 -18.05 3.99 -5.24
C GLY A 214 -18.00 2.63 -5.92
N LEU A 215 -16.83 2.00 -5.91
CA LEU A 215 -16.61 0.73 -6.60
C LEU A 215 -17.52 -0.40 -6.10
N ASP A 216 -17.67 -0.55 -4.79
CA ASP A 216 -18.43 -1.67 -4.19
C ASP A 216 -19.94 -1.59 -4.45
N ILE A 217 -20.49 -0.38 -4.65
CA ILE A 217 -21.91 -0.18 -4.98
C ILE A 217 -22.15 -0.07 -6.49
N MET A 218 -21.10 0.01 -7.31
CA MET A 218 -21.16 0.29 -8.76
C MET A 218 -22.12 -0.63 -9.52
N GLN A 219 -22.18 -1.92 -9.16
CA GLN A 219 -23.08 -2.88 -9.83
C GLN A 219 -24.56 -2.62 -9.50
N LYS A 220 -24.86 -2.17 -8.28
CA LYS A 220 -26.23 -2.01 -7.78
C LYS A 220 -26.76 -0.60 -8.01
N GLN A 221 -25.91 0.41 -7.91
CA GLN A 221 -26.25 1.83 -7.93
C GLN A 221 -25.23 2.63 -8.76
N PRO A 222 -25.18 2.45 -10.10
CA PRO A 222 -24.12 3.03 -10.94
C PRO A 222 -24.12 4.56 -10.96
N ASP A 223 -25.30 5.21 -10.99
CA ASP A 223 -25.36 6.68 -11.03
C ASP A 223 -24.83 7.31 -9.72
N GLU A 224 -25.15 6.72 -8.56
CA GLU A 224 -24.65 7.15 -7.25
C GLU A 224 -23.16 6.87 -7.08
N ALA A 225 -22.69 5.72 -7.55
CA ALA A 225 -21.28 5.36 -7.57
C ALA A 225 -20.44 6.35 -8.38
N ILE A 226 -20.89 6.67 -9.61
CA ILE A 226 -20.21 7.61 -10.51
C ILE A 226 -20.18 9.01 -9.90
N ALA A 227 -21.29 9.47 -9.29
CA ALA A 227 -21.33 10.76 -8.61
C ALA A 227 -20.37 10.81 -7.40
N THR A 228 -20.29 9.74 -6.62
CA THR A 228 -19.36 9.63 -5.49
C THR A 228 -17.92 9.67 -5.96
N ILE A 229 -17.58 8.92 -7.01
CA ILE A 229 -16.23 8.90 -7.59
C ILE A 229 -15.86 10.26 -8.18
N ASP A 230 -16.80 10.97 -8.83
CA ASP A 230 -16.57 12.34 -9.30
C ASP A 230 -16.25 13.30 -8.15
N SER A 231 -16.95 13.18 -7.01
CA SER A 231 -16.67 13.99 -5.82
C SER A 231 -15.28 13.71 -5.22
N VAL A 232 -14.78 12.48 -5.35
CA VAL A 232 -13.40 12.13 -4.97
C VAL A 232 -12.39 12.88 -5.83
N ILE A 233 -12.65 13.03 -7.14
CA ILE A 233 -11.77 13.83 -8.01
C ILE A 233 -11.74 15.30 -7.59
N ASP A 234 -12.87 15.85 -7.12
CA ASP A 234 -12.91 17.21 -6.59
C ASP A 234 -12.06 17.36 -5.32
N VAL A 235 -12.02 16.34 -4.45
CA VAL A 235 -11.12 16.32 -3.29
C VAL A 235 -9.65 16.34 -3.74
N MET A 236 -9.28 15.53 -4.74
CA MET A 236 -7.91 15.51 -5.27
C MET A 236 -7.51 16.86 -5.88
N LEU A 237 -8.43 17.50 -6.62
CA LEU A 237 -8.24 18.85 -7.15
C LEU A 237 -8.06 19.89 -6.05
N ASN A 238 -8.86 19.84 -4.99
CA ASN A 238 -8.75 20.76 -3.86
C ASN A 238 -7.40 20.63 -3.17
N ILE A 239 -6.94 19.40 -2.88
CA ILE A 239 -5.62 19.16 -2.28
C ILE A 239 -4.53 19.75 -3.17
N LYS A 240 -4.57 19.45 -4.47
CA LYS A 240 -3.57 19.94 -5.42
C LYS A 240 -3.55 21.47 -5.52
N ASN A 241 -4.70 22.11 -5.61
CA ASN A 241 -4.77 23.55 -5.88
C ASN A 241 -4.57 24.40 -4.61
N ASN A 242 -5.05 23.93 -3.46
CA ASN A 242 -5.16 24.76 -2.25
C ASN A 242 -4.23 24.31 -1.11
N ILE A 243 -3.64 23.10 -1.18
CA ILE A 243 -2.81 22.54 -0.11
C ILE A 243 -1.38 22.29 -0.60
N ASN A 244 -1.22 21.40 -1.58
CA ASN A 244 0.08 21.02 -2.12
C ASN A 244 -0.03 20.55 -3.59
N GLN A 245 0.49 21.37 -4.51
CA GLN A 245 0.49 21.09 -5.95
C GLN A 245 1.26 19.81 -6.33
N THR A 246 2.24 19.42 -5.51
CA THR A 246 3.06 18.21 -5.71
C THR A 246 2.75 17.14 -4.67
N SER A 247 1.51 17.08 -4.17
CA SER A 247 1.07 16.09 -3.18
C SER A 247 1.42 14.67 -3.62
N THR A 248 2.09 13.95 -2.72
CA THR A 248 2.44 12.55 -2.93
C THR A 248 1.18 11.69 -2.93
N LEU A 249 0.20 11.99 -2.08
CA LEU A 249 -1.06 11.25 -2.00
C LEU A 249 -1.87 11.32 -3.31
N VAL A 250 -2.03 12.53 -3.84
CA VAL A 250 -2.77 12.75 -5.09
C VAL A 250 -2.07 12.03 -6.25
N LYS A 251 -0.74 12.13 -6.34
CA LYS A 251 0.03 11.42 -7.38
C LYS A 251 -0.17 9.91 -7.29
N LEU A 252 0.00 9.32 -6.10
CA LEU A 252 -0.13 7.87 -5.92
C LEU A 252 -1.55 7.36 -6.20
N PHE A 253 -2.58 8.15 -5.86
CA PHE A 253 -3.95 7.83 -6.21
C PHE A 253 -4.12 7.71 -7.72
N PHE A 254 -3.70 8.72 -8.49
CA PHE A 254 -3.86 8.67 -9.94
C PHE A 254 -2.99 7.61 -10.61
N ASP A 255 -1.74 7.41 -10.16
CA ASP A 255 -0.88 6.32 -10.63
C ASP A 255 -1.55 4.93 -10.47
N ALA A 256 -2.37 4.76 -9.44
CA ALA A 256 -3.14 3.52 -9.21
C ALA A 256 -4.46 3.47 -10.00
N LYS A 257 -5.12 4.61 -10.22
CA LYS A 257 -6.55 4.67 -10.62
C LYS A 257 -6.81 5.18 -12.03
N TYR A 258 -5.84 5.76 -12.73
CA TYR A 258 -6.11 6.45 -14.00
C TYR A 258 -6.86 5.60 -15.05
N LEU A 259 -6.48 4.32 -15.23
CA LEU A 259 -7.20 3.41 -16.15
C LEU A 259 -8.58 3.01 -15.63
N GLU A 260 -8.72 2.78 -14.32
CA GLU A 260 -10.01 2.46 -13.71
C GLU A 260 -11.00 3.61 -13.87
N LEU A 261 -10.54 4.85 -13.68
CA LEU A 261 -11.32 6.08 -13.92
C LEU A 261 -11.74 6.24 -15.38
N VAL A 262 -10.85 5.91 -16.33
CA VAL A 262 -11.19 5.87 -17.76
C VAL A 262 -12.33 4.91 -18.01
N GLU A 263 -12.23 3.66 -17.50
CA GLU A 263 -13.26 2.64 -17.72
C GLU A 263 -14.61 3.04 -17.07
N ILE A 264 -14.58 3.64 -15.88
CA ILE A 264 -15.78 4.10 -15.17
C ILE A 264 -16.49 5.21 -15.97
N PHE A 265 -15.75 6.21 -16.45
CA PHE A 265 -16.35 7.38 -17.10
C PHE A 265 -16.58 7.23 -18.60
N ARG A 266 -15.99 6.22 -19.27
CA ARG A 266 -16.09 6.03 -20.73
C ARG A 266 -17.55 5.99 -21.21
N ASN A 267 -18.45 5.40 -20.43
CA ASN A 267 -19.86 5.22 -20.80
C ASN A 267 -20.82 6.16 -20.05
N ALA A 268 -20.29 7.13 -19.29
CA ALA A 268 -21.12 8.05 -18.53
C ALA A 268 -21.77 9.11 -19.43
N LYS A 269 -23.01 9.54 -19.13
CA LYS A 269 -23.75 10.52 -19.94
C LYS A 269 -22.99 11.84 -20.13
N ASN A 270 -22.25 12.28 -19.12
CA ASN A 270 -21.45 13.52 -19.13
C ASN A 270 -19.96 13.25 -19.29
N LYS A 271 -19.59 12.24 -20.10
CA LYS A 271 -18.22 11.80 -20.36
C LYS A 271 -17.23 12.96 -20.50
N GLU A 272 -17.48 13.89 -21.42
CA GLU A 272 -16.54 14.98 -21.72
C GLU A 272 -16.23 15.84 -20.47
N THR A 273 -17.23 16.09 -19.62
CA THR A 273 -17.05 16.83 -18.36
C THR A 273 -16.11 16.11 -17.40
N TYR A 274 -16.30 14.80 -17.21
CA TYR A 274 -15.44 14.00 -16.34
C TYR A 274 -14.00 13.94 -16.85
N PHE A 275 -13.81 13.70 -18.15
CA PHE A 275 -12.48 13.64 -18.75
C PHE A 275 -11.75 14.98 -18.68
N ARG A 276 -12.43 16.11 -18.90
CA ARG A 276 -11.85 17.45 -18.68
C ARG A 276 -11.41 17.66 -17.23
N LYS A 277 -12.22 17.20 -16.27
CA LYS A 277 -11.87 17.25 -14.84
C LYS A 277 -10.63 16.40 -14.54
N LEU A 278 -10.56 15.17 -15.06
CA LEU A 278 -9.41 14.28 -14.91
C LEU A 278 -8.12 14.90 -15.47
N ILE A 279 -8.17 15.54 -16.63
CA ILE A 279 -7.00 16.22 -17.23
C ILE A 279 -6.46 17.33 -16.31
N LEU A 280 -7.34 18.07 -15.63
CA LEU A 280 -6.94 19.10 -14.67
C LEU A 280 -6.34 18.48 -13.39
N ALA A 281 -6.98 17.43 -12.89
CA ALA A 281 -6.58 16.75 -11.65
C ALA A 281 -5.24 16.01 -11.83
N ASP A 282 -5.09 15.33 -12.96
CA ASP A 282 -3.99 14.43 -13.29
C ASP A 282 -3.38 14.70 -14.69
N PRO A 283 -2.57 15.76 -14.81
CA PRO A 283 -1.87 16.08 -16.05
C PRO A 283 -0.88 15.00 -16.50
N SER A 284 -0.41 14.15 -15.59
CA SER A 284 0.58 13.10 -15.89
C SER A 284 0.02 12.02 -16.82
N HIS A 285 -1.30 11.79 -16.79
CA HIS A 285 -1.98 10.82 -17.66
C HIS A 285 -2.91 11.48 -18.70
N GLN A 286 -2.72 12.78 -18.97
CA GLN A 286 -3.58 13.55 -19.87
C GLN A 286 -3.75 12.93 -21.27
N THR A 287 -2.69 12.30 -21.81
CA THR A 287 -2.73 11.71 -23.15
C THR A 287 -3.74 10.58 -23.21
N THR A 288 -3.73 9.69 -22.21
CA THR A 288 -4.69 8.58 -22.10
C THR A 288 -6.12 9.10 -21.94
N TYR A 289 -6.32 10.16 -21.15
CA TYR A 289 -7.65 10.77 -21.00
C TYR A 289 -8.14 11.39 -22.32
N LEU A 290 -7.28 12.12 -23.04
CA LEU A 290 -7.63 12.76 -24.31
C LEU A 290 -7.95 11.75 -25.43
N GLU A 291 -7.27 10.60 -25.44
CA GLU A 291 -7.57 9.49 -26.36
C GLU A 291 -8.99 8.97 -26.11
N HIS A 292 -9.26 8.53 -24.87
CA HIS A 292 -10.56 7.94 -24.55
C HIS A 292 -11.72 8.93 -24.48
N MET A 293 -11.47 10.23 -24.35
CA MET A 293 -12.51 11.26 -24.44
C MET A 293 -13.12 11.34 -25.85
N LYS A 294 -12.34 10.99 -26.90
CA LYS A 294 -12.76 11.09 -28.31
C LYS A 294 -13.50 9.84 -28.82
N ASP A 295 -13.24 8.68 -28.21
CA ASP A 295 -13.90 7.41 -28.49
C ASP A 295 -15.41 7.46 -28.20
#